data_AF-A0A2D6PHM2-F1
#
_entry.id   AF-A0A2D6PHM2-F1
#
_cell.length_a   1.000
_cell.length_b   1.000
_cell.length_c   1.000
_cell.angle_alpha   90.00
_cell.angle_beta   90.00
_cell.angle_gamma   90.00
#
_symmetry.space_group_name_H-M   'P 1'
#
loop_
_entity.id
_entity.type
_entity.pdbx_description
1 polymer ?
#
loop_
_entity_poly.entity_id
_entity_poly.type
_entity_poly.pdbx_seq_one_letter_code
_entity_poly.pdbx_strand_id
1 'polypeptide(L)'
;MYKILYFNSGDGEDTIDESVAYPISALRGFTPRSATVLSLYFTPIKDTTQDTTADLNDQVDLTITSGAHRTIIKAITDEIAFGDQAFITVGNKDDEVWLHSGITDVILIISS
;
A
#
# COMPACT_ATOMS: atom_id res chain seq x y z
N MET A 1 9.23 -10.91 13.26
CA MET A 1 9.37 -9.49 13.64
C MET A 1 8.10 -8.79 13.22
N TYR A 2 7.55 -7.91 14.05
CA TYR A 2 6.35 -7.14 13.71
C TYR A 2 6.75 -5.99 12.79
N LYS A 3 6.09 -5.86 11.63
CA LYS A 3 6.32 -4.78 10.68
C LYS A 3 5.01 -4.16 10.22
N ILE A 4 5.08 -2.86 9.93
CA ILE A 4 3.98 -2.03 9.44
C ILE A 4 4.35 -1.50 8.05
N LEU A 5 3.40 -1.56 7.12
CA LEU A 5 3.46 -0.89 5.83
C LEU A 5 2.65 0.40 5.91
N TYR A 6 3.26 1.53 5.58
CA TYR A 6 2.64 2.84 5.59
C TYR A 6 2.50 3.40 4.17
N PHE A 7 1.37 4.05 3.93
CA PHE A 7 0.98 4.64 2.67
C PHE A 7 0.34 6.01 2.95
N ASN A 8 0.73 7.02 2.19
CA ASN A 8 0.09 8.33 2.18
C ASN A 8 -0.16 8.75 0.72
N SER A 9 -1.39 9.19 0.43
CA SER A 9 -1.87 9.68 -0.86
C SER A 9 -2.14 11.19 -0.89
N GLY A 10 -1.83 11.90 0.18
CA GLY A 10 -2.13 13.32 0.36
C GLY A 10 -1.39 14.24 -0.62
N ASP A 11 -1.66 15.54 -0.53
CA ASP A 11 -0.92 16.60 -1.23
C ASP A 11 -0.28 17.65 -0.29
N GLY A 12 -0.10 17.29 0.99
CA GLY A 12 0.72 18.03 1.96
C GLY A 12 0.00 18.51 3.22
N GLU A 13 -1.29 18.18 3.41
CA GLU A 13 -2.11 18.73 4.50
C GLU A 13 -2.53 17.70 5.56
N ASP A 14 -2.03 16.45 5.47
CA ASP A 14 -2.32 15.35 6.42
C ASP A 14 -3.83 15.24 6.77
N THR A 15 -4.69 15.36 5.75
CA THR A 15 -6.14 15.40 5.94
C THR A 15 -6.73 14.01 6.23
N ILE A 16 -8.03 13.97 6.51
CA ILE A 16 -8.71 12.72 6.88
C ILE A 16 -8.63 11.72 5.73
N ASP A 17 -8.28 10.48 6.05
CA ASP A 17 -8.15 9.35 5.11
C ASP A 17 -7.04 9.51 4.04
N GLU A 18 -6.09 10.43 4.21
CA GLU A 18 -4.92 10.58 3.32
C GLU A 18 -3.78 9.61 3.62
N SER A 19 -3.79 8.97 4.79
CA SER A 19 -2.79 7.98 5.16
C SER A 19 -3.39 6.76 5.80
N VAL A 20 -2.73 5.62 5.61
CA VAL A 20 -3.11 4.35 6.20
C VAL A 20 -1.87 3.51 6.49
N ALA A 21 -1.96 2.72 7.56
CA ALA A 21 -0.91 1.81 7.97
C ALA A 21 -1.48 0.42 8.23
N TYR A 22 -0.85 -0.61 7.70
CA TYR A 22 -1.25 -2.01 7.89
C TYR A 22 -0.12 -2.82 8.52
N PRO A 23 -0.41 -3.68 9.52
CA PRO A 23 0.54 -4.71 9.89
C PRO A 23 0.72 -5.67 8.71
N ILE A 24 1.94 -6.19 8.53
CA ILE A 24 2.23 -7.17 7.47
C ILE A 24 1.29 -8.39 7.51
N SER A 25 0.80 -8.77 8.69
CA SER A 25 -0.18 -9.86 8.84
C SER A 25 -1.53 -9.59 8.16
N ALA A 26 -1.84 -8.34 7.81
CA ALA A 26 -3.03 -7.98 7.06
C ALA A 26 -2.83 -8.04 5.54
N LEU A 27 -1.59 -8.07 5.03
CA LEU A 27 -1.33 -8.13 3.59
C LEU A 27 -1.77 -9.48 3.02
N ARG A 28 -2.69 -9.43 2.06
CA ARG A 28 -3.23 -10.60 1.35
C ARG A 28 -2.48 -10.90 0.05
N GLY A 29 -1.94 -9.88 -0.60
CA GLY A 29 -1.13 -10.06 -1.81
C GLY A 29 -1.04 -8.83 -2.69
N PHE A 30 -0.48 -9.05 -3.88
CA PHE A 30 -0.22 -8.04 -4.91
C PHE A 30 -0.82 -8.50 -6.24
N THR A 31 -1.46 -7.58 -6.99
CA THR A 31 -1.98 -7.86 -8.34
C THR A 31 -1.73 -6.68 -9.26
N PRO A 32 -1.05 -6.86 -10.40
CA PRO A 32 -1.02 -5.86 -11.48
C PRO A 32 -2.43 -5.63 -12.04
N ARG A 33 -2.91 -4.39 -12.08
CA ARG A 33 -4.19 -4.03 -12.73
C ARG A 33 -4.02 -3.41 -14.11
N SER A 34 -2.86 -2.82 -14.37
CA SER A 34 -2.46 -2.30 -15.67
C SER A 34 -0.94 -2.32 -15.81
N ALA A 35 -0.40 -1.86 -16.94
CA ALA A 35 1.04 -1.72 -17.13
C ALA A 35 1.74 -0.81 -16.09
N THR A 36 0.98 0.11 -15.47
CA THR A 36 1.50 1.13 -14.55
C THR A 36 0.83 1.11 -13.18
N VAL A 37 -0.07 0.17 -12.92
CA VAL A 37 -0.78 0.08 -11.62
C VAL A 37 -0.53 -1.27 -10.98
N LEU A 38 -0.03 -1.25 -9.75
CA LEU A 38 0.12 -2.39 -8.87
C LEU A 38 -0.81 -2.22 -7.67
N SER A 39 -1.76 -3.15 -7.49
CA SER A 39 -2.67 -3.13 -6.35
C SER A 39 -2.16 -4.05 -5.24
N LEU A 40 -2.22 -3.56 -4.01
CA LEU A 40 -2.00 -4.31 -2.78
C LEU A 40 -3.35 -4.50 -2.10
N TYR A 41 -3.61 -5.70 -1.59
CA TYR A 41 -4.84 -6.03 -0.90
C TYR A 41 -4.58 -6.35 0.55
N PHE A 42 -5.41 -5.81 1.44
CA PHE A 42 -5.30 -5.97 2.87
C PHE A 42 -6.62 -6.48 3.47
N THR A 43 -6.52 -7.19 4.58
CA THR A 43 -7.65 -7.39 5.47
C THR A 43 -8.13 -6.01 5.96
N PRO A 44 -9.44 -5.70 5.88
CA PRO A 44 -9.97 -4.39 6.23
C PRO A 44 -9.60 -3.89 7.61
N ILE A 45 -9.31 -2.58 7.72
CA ILE A 45 -9.01 -1.90 8.98
C ILE A 45 -10.29 -1.53 9.76
N LYS A 46 -11.41 -1.36 9.07
CA LYS A 46 -12.75 -1.11 9.66
C LYS A 46 -13.57 -2.40 9.55
N ASP A 47 -14.16 -2.84 10.66
CA ASP A 47 -15.08 -3.99 10.68
C ASP A 47 -16.46 -3.50 10.22
N THR A 48 -16.76 -3.71 8.94
CA THR A 48 -18.02 -3.30 8.35
C THR A 48 -19.04 -4.42 8.53
N THR A 49 -20.04 -4.22 9.37
CA THR A 49 -21.19 -5.14 9.50
C THR A 49 -22.11 -5.16 8.26
N GLN A 50 -21.67 -4.59 7.13
CA GLN A 50 -22.47 -4.45 5.91
C GLN A 50 -22.00 -5.37 4.78
N ASP A 51 -22.89 -6.33 4.54
CA ASP A 51 -23.28 -6.92 3.27
C ASP A 51 -22.51 -8.13 2.71
N THR A 52 -23.24 -9.22 2.59
CA THR A 52 -22.81 -10.60 2.39
C THR A 52 -22.55 -10.96 0.93
N THR A 53 -22.07 -10.02 0.10
CA THR A 53 -21.85 -10.30 -1.33
C THR A 53 -20.55 -9.81 -1.95
N ALA A 54 -19.67 -9.12 -1.20
CA ALA A 54 -18.30 -8.90 -1.66
C ALA A 54 -17.36 -8.80 -0.45
N ASP A 55 -16.38 -9.71 -0.37
CA ASP A 55 -15.23 -9.55 0.53
C ASP A 55 -14.45 -8.29 0.11
N LEU A 56 -14.86 -7.11 0.60
CA LEU A 56 -14.24 -5.83 0.30
C LEU A 56 -12.93 -5.71 1.07
N ASN A 57 -11.86 -6.30 0.53
CA ASN A 57 -10.50 -6.01 0.99
C ASN A 57 -10.23 -4.51 0.93
N ASP A 58 -9.48 -4.00 1.90
CA ASP A 58 -8.82 -2.71 1.71
C ASP A 58 -7.81 -2.84 0.56
N GLN A 59 -7.72 -1.80 -0.25
CA GLN A 59 -6.86 -1.79 -1.42
C GLN A 59 -6.01 -0.52 -1.43
N VAL A 60 -4.72 -0.70 -1.71
CA VAL A 60 -3.81 0.40 -2.01
C VAL A 60 -3.28 0.22 -3.42
N ASP A 61 -3.46 1.22 -4.26
CA ASP A 61 -2.88 1.24 -5.59
C ASP A 61 -1.62 2.07 -5.62
N LEU A 62 -0.55 1.46 -6.11
CA LEU A 62 0.68 2.15 -6.46
C LEU A 62 0.67 2.43 -7.96
N THR A 63 0.85 3.71 -8.32
CA THR A 63 1.25 4.05 -9.69
C THR A 63 2.74 3.85 -9.80
N ILE A 64 3.14 3.07 -10.81
CA ILE A 64 4.52 2.65 -11.02
C ILE A 64 4.94 2.89 -12.47
N THR A 65 6.25 2.98 -12.68
CA THR A 65 6.84 2.98 -14.03
C THR A 65 6.46 1.68 -14.76
N SER A 66 6.15 1.79 -16.06
CA SER A 66 5.73 0.63 -16.87
C SER A 66 6.74 -0.51 -16.81
N GLY A 67 6.25 -1.74 -16.62
CA GLY A 67 7.08 -2.94 -16.53
C GLY A 67 7.82 -3.12 -15.20
N ALA A 68 7.60 -2.25 -14.21
CA ALA A 68 8.29 -2.32 -12.93
C ALA A 68 7.64 -3.24 -11.90
N HIS A 69 6.48 -3.89 -12.16
CA HIS A 69 5.72 -4.64 -11.15
C HIS A 69 6.58 -5.61 -10.34
N ARG A 70 7.37 -6.46 -11.01
CA ARG A 70 8.24 -7.43 -10.33
C ARG A 70 9.26 -6.74 -9.42
N THR A 71 9.86 -5.65 -9.89
CA THR A 71 10.87 -4.91 -9.13
C THR A 71 10.25 -4.24 -7.91
N ILE A 72 9.07 -3.63 -8.06
CA ILE A 72 8.34 -3.00 -6.94
C ILE A 72 7.89 -4.05 -5.92
N ILE A 73 7.30 -5.15 -6.36
CA ILE A 73 6.93 -6.27 -5.47
C ILE A 73 8.17 -6.76 -4.72
N LYS A 74 9.29 -6.98 -5.43
CA LYS A 74 10.54 -7.42 -4.81
C LYS A 74 11.02 -6.43 -3.75
N ALA A 75 11.06 -5.13 -4.06
CA ALA A 75 11.51 -4.09 -3.12
C ALA A 75 10.69 -4.11 -1.83
N ILE A 76 9.35 -4.20 -1.95
CA ILE A 76 8.46 -4.30 -0.79
C ILE A 76 8.74 -5.59 0.00
N THR A 77 8.84 -6.75 -0.66
CA THR A 77 9.08 -8.02 0.03
C THR A 77 10.46 -8.14 0.65
N ASP A 78 11.49 -7.56 0.03
CA ASP A 78 12.84 -7.52 0.56
C ASP A 78 12.87 -6.67 1.83
N GLU A 79 12.24 -5.49 1.80
CA GLU A 79 12.17 -4.62 2.98
C GLU A 79 11.38 -5.29 4.11
N ILE A 80 10.29 -5.99 3.81
CA ILE A 80 9.56 -6.80 4.80
C ILE A 80 10.44 -7.88 5.42
N ALA A 81 11.16 -8.64 4.60
CA ALA A 81 11.90 -9.82 5.05
C ALA A 81 13.23 -9.49 5.71
N PHE A 82 13.94 -8.47 5.22
CA PHE A 82 15.33 -8.20 5.54
C PHE A 82 15.62 -6.77 5.99
N GLY A 83 14.67 -5.84 5.80
CA GLY A 83 14.84 -4.46 6.24
C GLY A 83 14.98 -4.33 7.76
N ASP A 84 15.69 -3.30 8.20
CA ASP A 84 15.95 -3.08 9.64
C ASP A 84 14.82 -2.29 10.30
N GLN A 85 13.98 -1.61 9.50
CA GLN A 85 12.88 -0.79 10.00
C GLN A 85 11.63 -1.63 10.26
N ALA A 86 11.02 -1.39 11.42
CA ALA A 86 9.69 -1.93 11.74
C ALA A 86 8.56 -1.16 11.05
N PHE A 87 8.80 0.11 10.70
CA PHE A 87 7.86 0.97 9.99
C PHE A 87 8.38 1.23 8.59
N ILE A 88 7.70 0.69 7.58
CA ILE A 88 8.11 0.73 6.18
C ILE A 88 7.19 1.70 5.44
N THR A 89 7.71 2.88 5.09
CA THR A 89 7.04 3.81 4.18
C THR A 89 7.15 3.28 2.76
N VAL A 90 6.06 2.77 2.19
CA VAL A 90 6.04 2.29 0.80
C VAL A 90 5.95 3.47 -0.17
N GLY A 91 5.08 4.42 0.15
CA GLY A 91 4.97 5.70 -0.53
C GLY A 91 4.31 6.74 0.38
N ASN A 92 4.91 7.91 0.45
CA ASN A 92 4.39 9.09 1.11
C ASN A 92 4.50 10.23 0.12
N LYS A 93 3.35 10.69 -0.36
CA LYS A 93 3.27 11.71 -1.40
C LYS A 93 3.59 13.09 -0.85
N ASP A 94 3.15 13.39 0.36
CA ASP A 94 3.38 14.67 1.04
C ASP A 94 4.87 14.98 1.21
N ASP A 95 5.63 13.97 1.65
CA ASP A 95 7.07 14.10 1.89
C ASP A 95 7.94 13.66 0.69
N GLU A 96 7.31 13.23 -0.42
CA GLU A 96 7.96 12.62 -1.59
C GLU A 96 8.89 11.42 -1.24
N VAL A 97 8.55 10.65 -0.20
CA VAL A 97 9.32 9.48 0.24
C VAL A 97 8.75 8.21 -0.39
N TRP A 98 9.56 7.57 -1.22
CA TRP A 98 9.19 6.34 -1.92
C TRP A 98 10.16 5.21 -1.56
N LEU A 99 9.63 4.03 -1.24
CA LEU A 99 10.47 2.84 -1.00
C LEU A 99 11.31 2.48 -2.23
N HIS A 100 10.80 2.79 -3.42
CA HIS A 100 11.49 2.55 -4.68
C HIS A 100 11.17 3.69 -5.66
N SER A 101 12.18 4.19 -6.37
CA SER A 101 12.08 5.32 -7.33
C SER A 101 11.14 5.07 -8.51
N GLY A 102 10.73 3.82 -8.72
CA GLY A 102 9.75 3.44 -9.73
C GLY A 102 8.29 3.63 -9.29
N ILE A 103 8.03 3.98 -8.03
CA ILE A 103 6.71 4.35 -7.51
C ILE A 103 6.57 5.87 -7.64
N THR A 104 5.44 6.34 -8.14
CA THR A 104 5.22 7.77 -8.41
C THR A 104 3.91 8.31 -7.83
N ASP A 105 3.00 7.45 -7.40
CA ASP A 105 1.76 7.86 -6.76
C ASP A 105 1.19 6.72 -5.90
N VAL A 106 0.36 7.09 -4.93
CA VAL A 106 -0.38 6.19 -4.05
C VAL A 106 -1.84 6.61 -4.06
N ILE A 107 -2.75 5.64 -4.18
CA ILE A 107 -4.20 5.85 -4.06
C ILE A 107 -4.73 4.87 -3.01
N LEU A 108 -5.49 5.39 -2.04
CA LEU A 108 -6.11 4.62 -0.97
C LEU A 108 -7.57 4.32 -1.32
N ILE A 109 -7.95 3.04 -1.24
CA ILE A 109 -9.32 2.56 -1.44
C ILE A 109 -9.66 1.70 -0.23
N ILE A 110 -10.19 2.35 0.79
CA ILE A 110 -10.48 1.75 2.10
C ILE A 110 -11.96 1.37 2.13
N SER A 111 -12.28 0.13 2.49
CA SER A 111 -13.66 -0.29 2.69
C SER A 111 -14.24 0.45 3.90
N SER A 112 -15.41 1.06 3.69
CA SER A 112 -16.09 1.96 4.63
C SER A 112 -17.12 1.26 5.49
#